data_AF-G5NG26-F1
#
_entry.id   AF-G5NG26-F1
#
_cell.length_a   1.000
_cell.length_b   1.000
_cell.length_c   1.000
_cell.angle_alpha   90.00
_cell.angle_beta   90.00
_cell.angle_gamma   90.00
#
_symmetry.space_group_name_H-M   'P 1'
#
loop_
_entity.id
_entity.type
_entity.pdbx_description
1 polymer ?
#
loop_
_entity_poly.entity_id
_entity_poly.type
_entity_poly.pdbx_seq_one_letter_code
_entity_poly.pdbx_strand_id
1 'polypeptide(L)'
;MVSSSTTVPRSGVYYFSQGWKLVTLPGIRRFVILPLLVNIVLMGGAFWWLFTQLDAWIPSLMSHVPDWLQWLSYLLWPIAVISVLLVFGYFFSTLANWIAAPFN
;
A
#
# COMPACT_ATOMS: atom_id res chain seq x y z
N MET A 1 -13.84 35.88 -41.84
CA MET A 1 -14.36 34.56 -41.44
C MET A 1 -13.68 34.16 -40.16
N VAL A 2 -14.37 34.28 -39.02
CA VAL A 2 -13.82 33.88 -37.71
C VAL A 2 -14.06 32.39 -37.58
N SER A 3 -12.99 31.59 -37.59
CA SER A 3 -13.06 30.15 -37.41
C SER A 3 -13.44 29.85 -35.97
N SER A 4 -14.71 29.53 -35.73
CA SER A 4 -15.21 29.06 -34.43
C SER A 4 -14.54 27.73 -34.11
N SER A 5 -13.50 27.74 -33.28
CA SER A 5 -12.93 26.51 -32.74
C SER A 5 -13.97 25.85 -31.84
N THR A 6 -14.62 24.80 -32.33
CA THR A 6 -15.51 23.95 -31.54
C THR A 6 -14.71 23.28 -30.44
N THR A 7 -14.78 23.84 -29.23
CA THR A 7 -14.32 23.19 -28.01
C THR A 7 -15.23 22.00 -27.76
N VAL A 8 -14.83 20.83 -28.28
CA VAL A 8 -15.48 19.56 -27.96
C VAL A 8 -15.52 19.45 -26.43
N PRO A 9 -16.70 19.27 -25.80
CA PRO A 9 -16.80 19.14 -24.35
C PRO A 9 -16.03 17.89 -23.94
N ARG A 10 -14.81 18.08 -23.44
CA ARG A 10 -13.98 17.00 -22.93
C ARG A 10 -14.49 16.64 -21.54
N SER A 11 -15.21 15.53 -21.46
CA SER A 11 -15.62 14.90 -20.21
C SER A 11 -14.41 14.64 -19.30
N GLY A 12 -14.58 14.68 -17.98
CA GLY A 12 -13.50 14.34 -17.02
C GLY A 12 -12.89 12.95 -17.27
N VAL A 13 -13.68 12.02 -17.80
CA VAL A 13 -13.23 10.66 -18.18
C VAL A 13 -12.24 10.69 -19.36
N TYR A 14 -12.33 11.68 -20.24
CA TYR A 14 -11.39 11.88 -21.35
C TYR A 14 -9.98 12.23 -20.84
N TYR A 15 -9.88 13.00 -19.76
CA TYR A 15 -8.58 13.33 -19.15
C TYR A 15 -7.99 12.13 -18.39
N PHE A 16 -8.83 11.30 -17.77
CA PHE A 16 -8.38 10.05 -17.14
C PHE A 16 -7.79 9.07 -18.16
N SER A 17 -8.48 8.85 -19.29
CA SER A 17 -7.97 7.97 -20.35
C SER A 17 -6.71 8.50 -21.04
N GLN A 18 -6.57 9.83 -21.17
CA GLN A 18 -5.31 10.42 -21.61
C GLN A 18 -4.18 10.24 -20.60
N GLY A 19 -4.43 10.46 -19.31
CA GLY A 19 -3.43 10.22 -18.25
C GLY A 19 -2.89 8.79 -18.28
N TRP A 20 -3.75 7.79 -18.49
CA TRP A 20 -3.34 6.40 -18.65
C TRP A 20 -2.42 6.18 -19.85
N LYS A 21 -2.70 6.84 -20.98
CA LYS A 21 -1.85 6.79 -22.18
C LYS A 21 -0.50 7.45 -21.95
N LEU A 22 -0.44 8.52 -21.15
CA LEU A 22 0.80 9.22 -20.78
C LEU A 22 1.69 8.37 -19.86
N VAL A 23 1.10 7.72 -18.85
CA VAL A 23 1.84 6.86 -17.89
C VAL A 23 2.54 5.68 -18.57
N THR A 24 2.00 5.21 -19.70
CA THR A 24 2.56 4.05 -20.43
C THR A 24 3.69 4.40 -21.41
N LEU A 25 3.96 5.69 -21.66
CA LEU A 25 5.00 6.16 -22.59
C LEU A 25 6.42 5.82 -22.08
N PRO A 26 7.33 5.39 -22.99
CA PRO A 26 8.72 5.13 -22.66
C PRO A 26 9.41 6.45 -22.27
N GLY A 27 9.76 6.59 -20.99
CA GLY A 27 10.31 7.81 -20.39
C GLY A 27 9.63 8.17 -19.07
N ILE A 28 8.30 8.12 -19.04
CA ILE A 28 7.48 8.39 -17.84
C ILE A 28 7.32 7.12 -16.98
N ARG A 29 7.29 5.95 -17.62
CA ARG A 29 7.09 4.64 -16.95
C ARG A 29 8.01 4.41 -15.74
N ARG A 30 9.27 4.83 -15.78
CA ARG A 30 10.22 4.66 -14.67
C ARG A 30 9.83 5.45 -13.42
N PHE A 31 9.26 6.64 -13.59
CA PHE A 31 8.83 7.51 -12.48
C PHE A 31 7.59 6.96 -11.77
N VAL A 32 6.82 6.09 -12.43
CA VAL A 32 5.67 5.41 -11.84
C VAL A 32 6.06 4.05 -11.26
N ILE A 33 6.86 3.26 -11.99
CA ILE A 33 7.26 1.92 -11.56
C ILE A 33 8.22 1.95 -10.36
N LEU A 34 9.17 2.88 -10.29
CA LEU A 34 10.13 2.94 -9.18
C LEU A 34 9.45 3.11 -7.81
N PRO A 35 8.59 4.14 -7.60
CA PRO A 35 7.86 4.28 -6.33
C PRO A 35 6.98 3.07 -6.01
N LEU A 36 6.32 2.48 -7.02
CA LEU A 36 5.50 1.28 -6.83
C LEU A 36 6.32 0.06 -6.43
N LEU A 37 7.48 -0.17 -7.05
CA LEU A 37 8.37 -1.28 -6.71
C LEU A 37 8.94 -1.13 -5.30
N VAL A 38 9.42 0.08 -4.96
CA VAL A 38 9.90 0.39 -3.61
C VAL A 38 8.79 0.11 -2.59
N ASN A 39 7.55 0.49 -2.92
CA ASN A 39 6.38 0.19 -2.09
C ASN A 39 6.14 -1.31 -1.91
N ILE A 40 6.06 -2.08 -3.00
CA ILE A 40 5.84 -3.52 -2.93
C ILE A 40 6.94 -4.23 -2.14
N VAL A 41 8.20 -3.86 -2.35
CA VAL A 41 9.35 -4.47 -1.65
C VAL A 41 9.33 -4.13 -0.16
N LEU A 42 9.14 -2.86 0.20
CA LEU A 42 9.11 -2.45 1.60
C LEU A 42 7.90 -3.04 2.33
N MET A 43 6.72 -2.96 1.72
CA MET A 43 5.49 -3.47 2.34
C MET A 43 5.50 -4.99 2.43
N GLY A 44 5.88 -5.68 1.35
CA GLY A 44 6.00 -7.14 1.35
C GLY A 44 7.06 -7.64 2.34
N GLY A 45 8.23 -7.00 2.37
CA GLY A 45 9.30 -7.34 3.31
C GLY A 45 8.92 -7.08 4.77
N ALA A 46 8.27 -5.95 5.06
CA ALA A 46 7.79 -5.64 6.40
C ALA A 46 6.71 -6.63 6.87
N PHE A 47 5.74 -6.97 6.01
CA PHE A 47 4.73 -7.98 6.34
C PHE A 47 5.38 -9.33 6.60
N TRP A 48 6.29 -9.78 5.73
CA TRP A 48 7.00 -11.04 5.92
C TRP A 48 7.71 -11.09 7.27
N TRP A 49 8.55 -10.09 7.56
CA TRP A 49 9.28 -10.00 8.83
C TRP A 49 8.32 -9.99 10.03
N LEU A 50 7.21 -9.27 9.93
CA LEU A 50 6.29 -9.15 11.04
C LEU A 50 5.48 -10.42 11.28
N PHE A 51 5.08 -11.15 10.23
CA PHE A 51 4.47 -12.48 10.40
C PHE A 51 5.41 -13.43 11.15
N THR A 52 6.69 -13.46 10.77
CA THR A 52 7.67 -14.29 11.50
C THR A 52 7.82 -13.87 12.95
N GLN A 53 7.66 -12.57 13.24
CA GLN A 53 7.78 -12.06 14.60
C GLN A 53 6.53 -12.36 15.44
N LEU A 54 5.33 -12.27 14.85
CA LEU A 54 4.07 -12.62 15.49
C LEU A 54 4.00 -14.12 15.81
N ASP A 55 4.49 -14.97 14.90
CA ASP A 55 4.56 -16.42 15.11
C ASP A 55 5.47 -16.79 16.30
N ALA A 56 6.44 -15.94 16.66
CA ALA A 56 7.25 -16.11 17.86
C ALA A 56 6.65 -15.43 19.11
N TRP A 57 6.12 -14.22 18.96
CA TRP A 57 5.61 -13.41 20.07
C TRP A 57 4.31 -13.93 20.64
N ILE A 58 3.35 -14.34 19.81
CA ILE A 58 2.05 -14.82 20.30
C ILE A 58 2.22 -16.05 21.18
N PRO A 59 2.95 -17.11 20.77
CA PRO A 59 3.20 -18.27 21.64
C PRO A 59 3.99 -17.91 22.90
N SER A 60 4.98 -17.03 22.81
CA SER A 60 5.77 -16.58 23.97
C SER A 60 4.93 -15.80 25.00
N LEU A 61 3.92 -15.06 24.58
CA LEU A 61 2.98 -14.42 25.49
C LEU A 61 2.01 -15.44 26.09
N MET A 62 1.52 -16.36 25.26
CA MET A 62 0.60 -17.42 25.69
C MET A 62 1.25 -18.43 26.64
N SER A 63 2.59 -18.55 26.68
CA SER A 63 3.29 -19.43 27.63
C SER A 63 3.17 -18.97 29.08
N HIS A 64 2.81 -17.71 29.33
CA HIS A 64 2.57 -17.16 30.66
C HIS A 64 1.10 -17.26 31.07
N VAL A 65 0.24 -17.70 30.14
CA VAL A 65 -1.21 -17.75 30.29
C VAL A 65 -1.63 -19.18 30.62
N PRO A 66 -2.52 -19.40 31.62
CA PRO A 66 -3.02 -20.72 31.96
C PRO A 66 -3.71 -21.44 30.79
N ASP A 67 -3.69 -22.78 30.78
CA ASP A 67 -4.19 -23.61 29.67
C ASP A 67 -5.65 -23.32 29.28
N TRP A 68 -6.50 -22.97 30.25
CA TRP A 68 -7.91 -22.67 30.02
C TRP A 68 -8.16 -21.39 29.20
N LEU A 69 -7.16 -20.51 29.09
CA LEU A 69 -7.18 -19.28 28.28
C LEU A 69 -6.51 -19.45 26.91
N GLN A 70 -6.03 -20.65 26.56
CA GLN A 70 -5.31 -20.88 25.30
C GLN A 70 -6.15 -20.58 24.04
N TRP A 71 -7.48 -20.61 24.15
CA TRP A 71 -8.41 -20.20 23.09
C TRP A 71 -8.20 -18.74 22.65
N LEU A 72 -7.64 -17.89 23.52
CA LEU A 72 -7.37 -16.49 23.21
C LEU A 72 -6.35 -16.34 22.06
N SER A 73 -5.45 -17.32 21.87
CA SER A 73 -4.50 -17.33 20.75
C SER A 73 -5.20 -17.24 19.38
N TYR A 74 -6.31 -17.97 19.22
CA TYR A 74 -7.10 -17.98 17.99
C TYR A 74 -7.72 -16.61 17.69
N LEU A 75 -8.00 -15.81 18.71
CA LEU A 75 -8.53 -14.46 18.56
C LEU A 75 -7.41 -13.42 18.40
N LEU A 76 -6.32 -13.56 19.15
CA LEU A 76 -5.18 -12.65 19.11
C LEU A 76 -4.47 -12.66 17.76
N TRP A 77 -4.39 -13.80 17.10
CA TRP A 77 -3.71 -13.91 15.80
C TRP A 77 -4.37 -13.03 14.72
N PRO A 78 -5.67 -13.18 14.40
CA PRO A 78 -6.32 -12.31 13.41
C PRO A 78 -6.40 -10.84 13.87
N ILE A 79 -6.56 -10.56 15.16
CA ILE A 79 -6.52 -9.17 15.66
C ILE A 79 -5.15 -8.56 15.41
N ALA A 80 -4.06 -9.25 15.76
CA ALA A 80 -2.71 -8.77 15.54
C ALA A 80 -2.45 -8.51 14.05
N VAL A 81 -2.85 -9.43 13.18
CA VAL A 81 -2.72 -9.27 11.72
C VAL A 81 -3.49 -8.05 11.22
N ILE A 82 -4.75 -7.87 11.63
CA ILE A 82 -5.56 -6.71 11.22
C ILE A 82 -4.99 -5.40 11.78
N SER A 83 -4.61 -5.37 13.06
CA SER A 83 -4.01 -4.20 13.69
C SER A 83 -2.72 -3.78 12.98
N VAL A 84 -1.88 -4.74 12.62
CA VAL A 84 -0.68 -4.48 11.82
C VAL A 84 -1.06 -3.95 10.46
N LEU A 85 -1.96 -4.61 9.72
CA LEU A 85 -2.39 -4.16 8.39
C LEU A 85 -2.86 -2.71 8.41
N LEU A 86 -3.60 -2.31 9.45
CA LEU A 86 -4.05 -0.94 9.63
C LEU A 86 -2.89 0.01 9.96
N VAL A 87 -2.11 -0.27 11.01
CA VAL A 87 -1.02 0.62 11.45
C VAL A 87 0.05 0.76 10.36
N PHE A 88 0.49 -0.35 9.77
CA PHE A 88 1.42 -0.34 8.65
C PHE A 88 0.81 0.28 7.42
N GLY A 89 -0.47 0.04 7.10
CA GLY A 89 -1.14 0.68 5.97
C GLY A 89 -1.07 2.20 6.05
N TYR A 90 -1.34 2.78 7.22
CA TYR A 90 -1.22 4.23 7.44
C TYR A 90 0.23 4.72 7.45
N PHE A 91 1.10 4.10 8.26
CA PHE A 91 2.50 4.50 8.38
C PHE A 91 3.23 4.42 7.03
N PHE A 92 3.01 3.33 6.30
CA PHE A 92 3.59 3.10 5.00
C PHE A 92 3.02 4.05 3.95
N SER A 93 1.71 4.35 3.96
CA SER A 93 1.13 5.35 3.05
C SER A 93 1.79 6.72 3.21
N THR A 94 2.06 7.14 4.45
CA THR A 94 2.83 8.37 4.71
C THR A 94 4.25 8.28 4.16
N LEU A 95 4.95 7.16 4.40
CA LEU A 95 6.32 6.96 3.94
C LEU A 95 6.41 6.91 2.41
N ALA A 96 5.48 6.22 1.75
CA ALA A 96 5.38 6.10 0.31
C ALA A 96 5.12 7.46 -0.34
N ASN A 97 4.23 8.27 0.23
CA ASN A 97 3.98 9.62 -0.25
C ASN A 97 5.21 10.52 -0.09
N TRP A 98 5.97 10.38 1.00
CA TRP A 98 7.24 11.08 1.18
C TRP A 98 8.32 10.63 0.19
N ILE A 99 8.46 9.33 -0.06
CA ILE A 99 9.41 8.80 -1.05
C ILE A 99 8.99 9.19 -2.47
N ALA A 100 7.69 9.27 -2.75
CA ALA A 100 7.14 9.68 -4.04
C ALA A 100 7.23 11.19 -4.28
N ALA A 101 7.28 12.03 -3.23
CA ALA A 101 7.35 13.48 -3.34
C ALA A 101 8.46 14.01 -4.26
N PRO A 102 9.71 13.52 -4.26
CA PRO A 102 10.73 13.95 -5.23
C PRO A 102 10.49 13.47 -6.68
N PHE A 103 9.55 12.57 -6.92
CA PHE A 103 9.24 12.02 -8.25
C PHE A 103 7.97 12.59 -8.89
N ASN A 104 7.15 13.34 -8.14
CA ASN A 104 5.86 13.91 -8.54
C ASN A 104 6.00 15.41 -8.77
#